data_AF-A0ABD3RCJ2-F1
#
_entry.id   AF-A0ABD3RCJ2-F1
#
_cell.length_a   1.000
_cell.length_b   1.000
_cell.length_c   1.000
_cell.angle_alpha   90.00
_cell.angle_beta   90.00
_cell.angle_gamma   90.00
#
_symmetry.space_group_name_H-M   'P 1'
#
loop_
_entity.id
_entity.type
_entity.pdbx_description
1 polymer ?
#
loop_
_entity_poly.entity_id
_entity_poly.type
_entity_poly.pdbx_seq_one_letter_code
_entity_poly.pdbx_strand_id
1 'polypeptide(L)'
;MANNGRANCGVLSWAILVATLFISRVDYTSSFQILSTAQALLLGAPMATSSSVVSRTSSSSPPTIDNVPAVLLSQASSRIVNGMYEPRDPASIPSGFARSCNRAGGYAPRPIWDGVTNGIAPWFENRDGCYLYYNGNEGHWCIDDMHGAGMYLASPVGSLLLPPTVGWVSLTGRRIGAPRMSFV
;
A
#
# COMPACT_ATOMS: atom_id res chain seq x y z
N MET A 1 -36.55 -34.81 8.19
CA MET A 1 -36.75 -33.50 7.55
C MET A 1 -35.96 -32.48 8.35
N ALA A 2 -34.71 -32.21 7.96
CA ALA A 2 -33.82 -31.27 8.64
C ALA A 2 -33.65 -30.04 7.74
N ASN A 3 -34.00 -28.87 8.28
CA ASN A 3 -34.07 -27.61 7.55
C ASN A 3 -32.73 -26.88 7.69
N ASN A 4 -32.15 -26.50 6.54
CA ASN A 4 -30.88 -25.81 6.40
C ASN A 4 -31.01 -24.32 6.74
N GLY A 5 -30.45 -23.89 7.87
CA GLY A 5 -30.26 -22.47 8.21
C GLY A 5 -28.87 -21.98 7.81
N ARG A 6 -28.71 -21.50 6.57
CA ARG A 6 -27.49 -20.82 6.09
C ARG A 6 -27.47 -19.38 6.61
N ALA A 7 -26.61 -19.09 7.57
CA ALA A 7 -26.25 -17.72 7.94
C ALA A 7 -25.22 -17.18 6.94
N ASN A 8 -25.68 -16.36 5.98
CA ASN A 8 -24.82 -15.52 5.15
C ASN A 8 -24.43 -14.27 5.95
N CYS A 9 -23.35 -14.34 6.71
CA CYS A 9 -22.70 -13.18 7.31
C CYS A 9 -21.23 -13.17 6.89
N GLY A 10 -20.82 -12.18 6.08
CA GLY A 10 -19.41 -11.81 5.95
C GLY A 10 -18.83 -11.91 4.54
N VAL A 11 -19.26 -11.05 3.61
CA VAL A 11 -18.45 -10.71 2.42
C VAL A 11 -18.53 -9.20 2.08
N LEU A 12 -19.14 -8.37 2.93
CA LEU A 12 -19.52 -6.99 2.58
C LEU A 12 -18.55 -5.89 3.01
N SER A 13 -17.30 -6.20 3.37
CA SER A 13 -16.40 -5.17 3.96
C SER A 13 -15.24 -4.71 3.07
N TRP A 14 -15.07 -5.21 1.84
CA TRP A 14 -13.98 -4.75 0.96
C TRP A 14 -14.43 -4.14 -0.38
N ALA A 15 -15.54 -4.58 -0.97
CA ALA A 15 -16.06 -3.96 -2.19
C ALA A 15 -16.62 -2.55 -1.97
N ILE A 16 -17.09 -2.23 -0.76
CA ILE A 16 -17.66 -0.91 -0.43
C ILE A 16 -16.54 0.13 -0.16
N LEU A 17 -15.39 -0.28 0.36
CA LEU A 17 -14.27 0.63 0.66
C LEU A 17 -13.49 1.06 -0.59
N VAL A 18 -13.36 0.19 -1.59
CA VAL A 18 -12.75 0.57 -2.89
C VAL A 18 -13.71 1.41 -3.74
N ALA A 19 -15.04 1.22 -3.60
CA ALA A 19 -16.03 1.99 -4.35
C ALA A 19 -16.35 3.38 -3.76
N THR A 20 -16.12 3.63 -2.47
CA THR A 20 -16.48 4.92 -1.85
C THR A 20 -15.35 5.95 -1.82
N LEU A 21 -14.09 5.58 -2.08
CA LEU A 21 -12.96 6.52 -2.01
C LEU A 21 -12.63 7.23 -3.34
N PHE A 22 -13.38 6.99 -4.43
CA PHE A 22 -13.11 7.61 -5.73
C PHE A 22 -14.27 8.43 -6.33
N ILE A 23 -15.35 8.72 -5.60
CA ILE A 23 -16.48 9.55 -6.10
C ILE A 23 -16.32 11.06 -5.76
N SER A 24 -15.33 11.47 -4.96
CA SER A 24 -15.23 12.88 -4.50
C SER A 24 -14.21 13.77 -5.23
N ARG A 25 -13.70 13.40 -6.40
CA ARG A 25 -12.77 14.28 -7.17
C ARG A 25 -13.03 14.34 -8.67
N VAL A 26 -14.29 14.49 -9.08
CA VAL A 26 -14.60 14.94 -10.44
C VAL A 26 -15.65 16.05 -10.36
N ASP A 27 -15.36 17.13 -11.09
CA ASP A 27 -16.16 18.32 -11.39
C ASP A 27 -16.13 19.51 -10.42
N TYR A 28 -15.32 20.53 -10.76
CA TYR A 28 -15.80 21.89 -11.11
C TYR A 28 -14.60 22.76 -11.54
N THR A 29 -14.21 22.68 -12.81
CA THR A 29 -13.44 23.76 -13.45
C THR A 29 -14.13 24.13 -14.75
N SER A 30 -14.88 25.23 -14.73
CA SER A 30 -15.33 25.92 -15.93
C SER A 30 -15.70 27.35 -15.59
N SER A 31 -14.83 28.28 -15.97
CA SER A 31 -15.18 29.67 -16.28
C SER A 31 -14.17 30.21 -17.30
N PHE A 32 -14.59 30.18 -18.57
CA PHE A 32 -14.03 30.92 -19.68
C PHE A 32 -14.25 32.44 -19.48
N GLN A 33 -13.20 33.24 -19.67
CA GLN A 33 -13.32 34.61 -20.19
C GLN A 33 -12.13 34.89 -21.12
N ILE A 34 -12.45 35.37 -22.32
CA ILE A 34 -11.55 35.81 -23.39
C ILE A 34 -11.56 37.35 -23.40
N LEU A 35 -10.40 37.99 -23.61
CA LEU A 35 -10.18 39.20 -24.48
C LEU A 35 -8.67 39.56 -24.39
N SER A 36 -7.90 39.59 -25.50
CA SER A 36 -7.64 40.74 -26.41
C SER A 36 -6.90 41.90 -25.69
N THR A 37 -5.74 42.45 -26.06
CA THR A 37 -5.22 42.93 -27.35
C THR A 37 -3.70 43.27 -27.27
N ALA A 38 -2.97 43.01 -28.37
CA ALA A 38 -1.97 43.83 -29.10
C ALA A 38 -0.73 44.52 -28.46
N GLN A 39 0.41 44.38 -29.20
CA GLN A 39 1.55 45.31 -29.45
C GLN A 39 2.56 45.58 -28.30
N ALA A 40 3.86 45.84 -28.49
CA ALA A 40 4.85 45.75 -29.58
C ALA A 40 6.27 46.02 -29.00
N LEU A 41 7.30 45.45 -29.65
CA LEU A 41 8.69 45.89 -29.87
C LEU A 41 9.70 46.21 -28.72
N LEU A 42 10.80 45.45 -28.78
CA LEU A 42 12.25 45.80 -28.68
C LEU A 42 12.81 46.49 -27.42
N LEU A 43 13.82 45.85 -26.79
CA LEU A 43 15.22 46.32 -26.66
C LEU A 43 15.99 45.50 -25.60
N GLY A 44 17.26 45.16 -25.90
CA GLY A 44 18.35 45.13 -24.92
C GLY A 44 18.68 43.82 -24.18
N ALA A 45 19.83 43.22 -24.51
CA ALA A 45 20.51 42.16 -23.77
C ALA A 45 21.00 42.62 -22.37
N PRO A 46 21.34 41.71 -21.42
CA PRO A 46 22.68 41.11 -21.43
C PRO A 46 22.73 39.62 -20.99
N MET A 47 23.87 38.99 -21.28
CA MET A 47 24.20 37.59 -21.03
C MET A 47 24.09 37.19 -19.55
N ALA A 48 23.31 36.15 -19.27
CA ALA A 48 23.24 35.52 -17.96
C ALA A 48 24.49 34.68 -17.67
N THR A 49 25.06 34.94 -16.50
CA THR A 49 26.23 34.30 -15.92
C THR A 49 25.96 32.80 -15.69
N SER A 50 26.88 31.94 -16.14
CA SER A 50 26.86 30.51 -15.84
C SER A 50 27.12 30.27 -14.35
N SER A 51 26.08 29.97 -13.59
CA SER A 51 26.20 29.41 -12.25
C SER A 51 26.30 27.89 -12.36
N SER A 52 27.49 27.37 -12.12
CA SER A 52 27.76 25.95 -11.92
C SER A 52 27.01 25.47 -10.68
N VAL A 53 25.83 24.87 -10.89
CA VAL A 53 25.15 24.09 -9.86
C VAL A 53 26.00 22.87 -9.59
N VAL A 54 26.76 22.92 -8.50
CA VAL A 54 27.37 21.75 -7.88
C VAL A 54 26.22 20.90 -7.33
N SER A 55 25.70 20.01 -8.16
CA SER A 55 24.84 18.92 -7.71
C SER A 55 25.70 17.97 -6.89
N ARG A 56 25.78 18.23 -5.58
CA ARG A 56 26.11 17.19 -4.60
C ARG A 56 24.90 16.26 -4.53
N THR A 57 24.81 15.35 -5.50
CA THR A 57 24.03 14.14 -5.37
C THR A 57 24.76 13.25 -4.37
N SER A 58 24.42 13.41 -3.08
CA SER A 58 24.60 12.32 -2.13
C SER A 58 23.69 11.19 -2.59
N SER A 59 24.24 10.30 -3.42
CA SER A 59 23.64 9.02 -3.78
C SER A 59 23.58 8.16 -2.53
N SER A 60 22.63 8.44 -1.64
CA SER A 60 22.17 7.44 -0.68
C SER A 60 21.48 6.38 -1.51
N SER A 61 22.19 5.28 -1.78
CA SER A 61 21.61 4.07 -2.34
C SER A 61 20.31 3.76 -1.58
N PRO A 62 19.22 3.40 -2.27
CA PRO A 62 18.04 2.87 -1.59
C PRO A 62 18.47 1.75 -0.63
N PRO A 63 17.81 1.61 0.54
CA PRO A 63 18.12 0.53 1.46
C PRO A 63 18.04 -0.81 0.71
N THR A 64 19.15 -1.53 0.64
CA THR A 64 19.19 -2.84 0.01
C THR A 64 18.42 -3.83 0.89
N ILE A 65 17.56 -4.61 0.26
CA ILE A 65 16.71 -5.62 0.92
C ILE A 65 17.50 -6.63 1.75
N ASP A 66 18.77 -6.83 1.39
CA ASP A 66 19.68 -7.78 2.03
C ASP A 66 19.86 -7.57 3.54
N ASN A 67 19.52 -6.38 4.07
CA ASN A 67 19.62 -6.06 5.50
C ASN A 67 18.27 -6.07 6.25
N VAL A 68 17.17 -6.43 5.58
CA VAL A 68 15.84 -6.51 6.20
C VAL A 68 15.63 -7.93 6.76
N PRO A 69 15.40 -8.09 8.07
CA PRO A 69 15.20 -9.43 8.65
C PRO A 69 13.92 -10.08 8.15
N ALA A 70 13.91 -11.41 8.09
CA ALA A 70 12.69 -12.16 7.84
C ALA A 70 11.75 -12.07 9.06
N VAL A 71 10.47 -12.37 8.83
CA VAL A 71 9.42 -12.27 9.85
C VAL A 71 8.75 -13.62 10.02
N LEU A 72 8.69 -14.12 11.26
CA LEU A 72 7.90 -15.30 11.59
C LEU A 72 6.55 -14.89 12.16
N LEU A 73 5.47 -15.30 11.49
CA LEU A 73 4.11 -15.20 11.99
C LEU A 73 3.63 -16.54 12.56
N SER A 74 3.06 -16.50 13.76
CA SER A 74 2.55 -17.68 14.46
C SER A 74 1.26 -17.38 15.23
N GLN A 75 0.54 -18.43 15.64
CA GLN A 75 -0.67 -18.36 16.48
C GLN A 75 -1.86 -17.57 15.91
N ALA A 76 -1.83 -17.21 14.63
CA ALA A 76 -3.00 -16.65 13.96
C ALA A 76 -4.11 -17.70 13.89
N SER A 77 -5.36 -17.28 14.08
CA SER A 77 -6.52 -18.15 13.94
C SER A 77 -6.67 -18.70 12.52
N SER A 78 -6.31 -17.90 11.50
CA SER A 78 -6.20 -18.38 10.13
C SER A 78 -4.86 -19.06 9.94
N ARG A 79 -4.86 -20.37 9.68
CA ARG A 79 -3.60 -21.14 9.60
C ARG A 79 -2.73 -20.73 8.41
N ILE A 80 -3.33 -20.24 7.32
CA ILE A 80 -2.63 -19.89 6.07
C ILE A 80 -1.69 -18.68 6.20
N VAL A 81 -1.93 -17.81 7.19
CA VAL A 81 -1.05 -16.65 7.44
C VAL A 81 0.10 -16.97 8.39
N ASN A 82 0.13 -18.16 9.00
CA ASN A 82 1.25 -18.56 9.83
C ASN A 82 2.39 -19.03 8.93
N GLY A 83 3.61 -18.62 9.21
CA GLY A 83 4.77 -19.01 8.43
C GLY A 83 5.88 -17.98 8.45
N MET A 84 6.96 -18.30 7.73
CA MET A 84 8.06 -17.37 7.49
C MET A 84 7.71 -16.45 6.33
N TYR A 85 7.96 -15.16 6.52
CA TYR A 85 7.77 -14.09 5.56
C TYR A 85 9.12 -13.48 5.21
N GLU A 86 9.45 -13.50 3.93
CA GLU A 86 10.68 -12.92 3.40
C GLU A 86 10.43 -11.51 2.89
N PRO A 87 11.39 -10.58 3.06
CA PRO A 87 11.26 -9.23 2.51
C PRO A 87 11.27 -9.25 0.98
N ARG A 88 10.54 -8.32 0.39
CA ARG A 88 10.36 -8.13 -1.05
C ARG A 88 10.51 -6.67 -1.42
N ASP A 89 10.93 -6.44 -2.66
CA ASP A 89 11.18 -5.10 -3.21
C ASP A 89 9.92 -4.24 -3.10
N PRO A 90 9.98 -3.04 -2.48
CA PRO A 90 8.86 -2.08 -2.52
C PRO A 90 8.34 -1.82 -3.95
N ALA A 91 9.22 -1.91 -4.96
CA ALA A 91 8.86 -1.77 -6.36
C ALA A 91 8.19 -3.02 -6.96
N SER A 92 8.24 -4.18 -6.31
CA SER A 92 7.50 -5.37 -6.76
C SER A 92 6.07 -5.37 -6.19
N ILE A 93 5.12 -5.98 -6.92
CA ILE A 93 3.71 -6.04 -6.52
C ILE A 93 3.38 -7.46 -6.06
N PRO A 94 2.75 -7.66 -4.88
CA PRO A 94 2.32 -8.97 -4.43
C PRO A 94 1.36 -9.63 -5.43
N SER A 95 1.55 -10.93 -5.68
CA SER A 95 0.68 -11.67 -6.61
C SER A 95 -0.78 -11.69 -6.15
N GLY A 96 -1.00 -11.75 -4.83
CA GLY A 96 -2.35 -11.66 -4.22
C GLY A 96 -3.03 -10.33 -4.47
N PHE A 97 -2.28 -9.22 -4.39
CA PHE A 97 -2.78 -7.89 -4.70
C PHE A 97 -3.17 -7.75 -6.18
N ALA A 98 -2.34 -8.23 -7.10
CA ALA A 98 -2.69 -8.23 -8.53
C ALA A 98 -3.95 -9.06 -8.81
N ARG A 99 -4.13 -10.20 -8.13
CA ARG A 99 -5.36 -11.00 -8.22
C ARG A 99 -6.59 -10.26 -7.69
N SER A 100 -6.47 -9.51 -6.59
CA SER A 100 -7.59 -8.75 -6.03
C SER A 100 -8.02 -7.61 -6.96
N CYS A 101 -7.07 -6.89 -7.58
CA CYS A 101 -7.36 -5.87 -8.60
C CYS A 101 -8.13 -6.46 -9.81
N ASN A 102 -7.70 -7.62 -10.29
CA ASN A 102 -8.38 -8.33 -11.38
C ASN A 102 -9.82 -8.70 -11.00
N ARG A 103 -10.03 -9.23 -9.79
CA ARG A 103 -11.35 -9.62 -9.29
C ARG A 103 -12.29 -8.43 -9.08
N ALA A 104 -11.76 -7.28 -8.67
CA ALA A 104 -12.54 -6.09 -8.36
C ALA A 104 -13.08 -5.35 -9.60
N GLY A 105 -12.64 -5.71 -10.81
CA GLY A 105 -13.08 -5.07 -12.05
C GLY A 105 -12.02 -4.96 -13.13
N GLY A 106 -10.89 -5.68 -13.01
CA GLY A 106 -9.81 -5.63 -14.02
C GLY A 106 -8.92 -4.39 -13.92
N TYR A 107 -8.74 -3.83 -12.71
CA TYR A 107 -7.89 -2.65 -12.54
C TYR A 107 -6.41 -2.97 -12.75
N ALA A 108 -5.67 -2.02 -13.32
CA ALA A 108 -4.22 -2.09 -13.41
C ALA A 108 -3.60 -2.05 -11.99
N PRO A 109 -2.80 -3.05 -11.57
CA PRO A 109 -2.32 -3.12 -10.18
C PRO A 109 -1.32 -2.03 -9.79
N ARG A 110 -0.41 -1.64 -10.70
CA ARG A 110 0.69 -0.72 -10.39
C ARG A 110 0.23 0.64 -9.86
N PRO A 111 -0.66 1.40 -10.53
CA PRO A 111 -1.11 2.69 -10.02
C PRO A 111 -1.80 2.60 -8.66
N ILE A 112 -2.51 1.49 -8.38
CA ILE A 112 -3.18 1.28 -7.10
C ILE A 112 -2.14 0.95 -6.01
N TRP A 113 -1.19 0.07 -6.30
CA TRP A 113 -0.12 -0.28 -5.37
C TRP A 113 0.75 0.93 -5.01
N ASP A 114 1.08 1.77 -6.00
CA ASP A 114 1.78 3.04 -5.79
C ASP A 114 1.00 4.01 -4.90
N GLY A 115 -0.33 4.02 -5.04
CA GLY A 115 -1.19 4.85 -4.20
C GLY A 115 -1.36 4.31 -2.79
N VAL A 116 -1.25 3.00 -2.57
CA VAL A 116 -1.46 2.35 -1.27
C VAL A 116 -0.18 2.30 -0.43
N THR A 117 0.97 2.09 -1.06
CA THR A 117 2.26 2.01 -0.36
C THR A 117 2.99 3.34 -0.33
N ASN A 118 4.07 3.44 0.44
CA ASN A 118 4.96 4.60 0.42
C ASN A 118 6.12 4.46 -0.58
N GLY A 119 6.18 3.36 -1.34
CA GLY A 119 7.27 3.04 -2.27
C GLY A 119 8.67 2.87 -1.63
N ILE A 120 8.76 2.86 -0.30
CA ILE A 120 10.02 2.86 0.46
C ILE A 120 10.09 1.65 1.40
N ALA A 121 9.03 1.40 2.15
CA ALA A 121 8.96 0.29 3.10
C ALA A 121 8.89 -1.05 2.34
N PRO A 122 9.71 -2.04 2.70
CA PRO A 122 9.59 -3.37 2.13
C PRO A 122 8.24 -3.96 2.52
N TRP A 123 7.71 -4.80 1.64
CA TRP A 123 6.63 -5.72 1.99
C TRP A 123 7.23 -7.12 2.14
N PHE A 124 6.45 -8.04 2.70
CA PHE A 124 6.93 -9.39 3.00
C PHE A 124 5.95 -10.43 2.46
N GLU A 125 6.48 -11.57 2.01
CA GLU A 125 5.68 -12.65 1.43
C GLU A 125 6.03 -13.99 2.08
N ASN A 126 5.02 -14.79 2.39
CA ASN A 126 5.25 -16.17 2.81
C ASN A 126 5.21 -17.15 1.61
N ARG A 127 5.57 -18.41 1.88
CA ARG A 127 5.54 -19.48 0.86
C ARG A 127 4.15 -19.70 0.23
N ASP A 128 3.09 -19.44 0.99
CA ASP A 128 1.71 -19.63 0.54
C ASP A 128 1.16 -18.42 -0.24
N GLY A 129 1.96 -17.36 -0.42
CA GLY A 129 1.60 -16.15 -1.15
C GLY A 129 0.75 -15.16 -0.35
N CYS A 130 0.59 -15.36 0.96
CA CYS A 130 0.10 -14.32 1.86
C CYS A 130 1.16 -13.24 2.00
N TYR A 131 0.75 -12.00 2.20
CA TYR A 131 1.67 -10.87 2.21
C TYR A 131 1.36 -9.87 3.31
N LEU A 132 2.41 -9.19 3.75
CA LEU A 132 2.44 -8.23 4.84
C LEU A 132 3.02 -6.92 4.30
N TYR A 133 2.32 -5.81 4.46
CA TYR A 133 2.77 -4.53 3.89
C TYR A 133 2.29 -3.35 4.73
N TYR A 134 2.93 -2.20 4.55
CA TYR A 134 2.48 -0.94 5.14
C TYR A 134 1.57 -0.20 4.17
N ASN A 135 0.31 -0.01 4.55
CA ASN A 135 -0.65 0.84 3.85
C ASN A 135 -0.45 2.29 4.29
N GLY A 136 0.17 3.09 3.42
CA GLY A 136 0.46 4.49 3.65
C GLY A 136 -0.78 5.38 3.75
N ASN A 137 -1.89 5.00 3.11
CA ASN A 137 -3.14 5.75 3.16
C ASN A 137 -3.86 5.57 4.49
N GLU A 138 -3.83 4.36 5.04
CA GLU A 138 -4.50 4.03 6.29
C GLU A 138 -3.59 4.16 7.52
N GLY A 139 -2.27 4.25 7.32
CA GLY A 139 -1.30 4.36 8.41
C GLY A 139 -1.17 3.07 9.22
N HIS A 140 -1.42 1.92 8.60
CA HIS A 140 -1.42 0.61 9.25
C HIS A 140 -0.57 -0.41 8.48
N TRP A 141 0.03 -1.34 9.22
CA TRP A 141 0.52 -2.58 8.66
C TRP A 141 -0.64 -3.54 8.47
N CYS A 142 -0.69 -4.18 7.31
CA CYS A 142 -1.77 -5.07 6.89
C CYS A 142 -1.20 -6.46 6.58
N ILE A 143 -1.92 -7.50 6.99
CA ILE A 143 -1.69 -8.88 6.54
C ILE A 143 -2.87 -9.27 5.67
N ASP A 144 -2.58 -9.64 4.43
CA ASP A 144 -3.56 -10.14 3.47
C ASP A 144 -3.28 -11.61 3.15
N ASP A 145 -4.35 -12.34 2.83
CA ASP A 145 -4.22 -13.70 2.33
C ASP A 145 -3.68 -13.75 0.88
N MET A 146 -3.47 -14.96 0.37
CA MET A 146 -3.02 -15.16 -1.01
C MET A 146 -3.98 -14.63 -2.09
N HIS A 147 -5.20 -14.26 -1.75
CA HIS A 147 -6.18 -13.68 -2.66
C HIS A 147 -6.29 -12.16 -2.53
N GLY A 148 -5.48 -11.54 -1.68
CA GLY A 148 -5.51 -10.12 -1.38
C GLY A 148 -6.72 -9.71 -0.54
N ALA A 149 -7.26 -10.62 0.27
CA ALA A 149 -8.24 -10.29 1.28
C ALA A 149 -7.54 -9.94 2.60
N GLY A 150 -7.84 -8.76 3.15
CA GLY A 150 -7.29 -8.33 4.43
C GLY A 150 -7.71 -9.22 5.59
N MET A 151 -6.76 -9.55 6.46
CA MET A 151 -6.95 -10.47 7.59
C MET A 151 -6.69 -9.78 8.93
N TYR A 152 -5.57 -9.07 9.02
CA TYR A 152 -5.13 -8.43 10.26
C TYR A 152 -4.51 -7.06 9.98
N LEU A 153 -4.58 -6.18 10.98
CA LEU A 153 -3.98 -4.85 10.95
C LEU A 153 -3.24 -4.55 12.26
N ALA A 154 -2.20 -3.73 12.19
CA ALA A 154 -1.48 -3.21 13.35
C ALA A 154 -0.97 -1.79 13.09
N SER A 155 -1.02 -0.94 14.12
CA SER A 155 -0.42 0.39 14.06
C SER A 155 1.12 0.27 14.07
N PRO A 156 1.83 1.11 13.29
CA PRO A 156 3.28 1.13 13.32
C PRO A 156 3.80 1.48 14.72
N VAL A 157 4.94 0.89 15.10
CA VAL A 157 5.63 1.17 16.37
C VAL A 157 7.07 1.53 16.06
N GLY A 158 7.41 2.82 16.20
CA GLY A 158 8.76 3.34 15.97
C GLY A 158 9.09 3.52 14.48
N SER A 159 9.28 2.43 13.74
CA SER A 159 9.73 2.45 12.34
C SER A 159 8.61 2.05 11.37
N LEU A 160 8.64 2.66 10.17
CA LEU A 160 7.80 2.25 9.03
C LEU A 160 8.50 1.23 8.12
N LEU A 161 9.78 0.93 8.35
CA LEU A 161 10.53 -0.04 7.56
C LEU A 161 10.31 -1.48 8.04
N LEU A 162 9.85 -1.65 9.28
CA LEU A 162 9.63 -2.95 9.88
C LEU A 162 8.22 -3.03 10.47
N PRO A 163 7.55 -4.18 10.33
CA PRO A 163 6.25 -4.40 10.93
C PRO A 163 6.36 -4.47 12.46
N PRO A 164 5.31 -4.07 13.19
CA PRO A 164 5.30 -4.18 14.65
C PRO A 164 5.19 -5.65 15.07
N THR A 165 5.95 -6.05 16.09
CA THR A 165 5.90 -7.42 16.64
C THR A 165 4.64 -7.69 17.48
N VAL A 166 3.93 -6.62 17.85
CA VAL A 166 2.75 -6.63 18.73
C VAL A 166 1.65 -5.70 18.19
N GLY A 167 0.45 -5.77 18.76
CA GLY A 167 -0.64 -4.84 18.46
C GLY A 167 -1.54 -5.27 17.30
N TRP A 168 -1.34 -6.47 16.76
CA TRP A 168 -2.17 -7.05 15.72
C TRP A 168 -3.62 -7.27 16.18
N VAL A 169 -4.57 -6.92 15.32
CA VAL A 169 -6.01 -7.19 15.48
C VAL A 169 -6.60 -7.67 14.15
N SER A 170 -7.65 -8.47 14.22
CA SER A 170 -8.46 -8.80 13.04
C SER A 170 -9.17 -7.57 12.48
N LEU A 171 -9.64 -7.63 11.23
CA LEU A 171 -10.46 -6.55 10.64
C LEU A 171 -11.74 -6.23 11.44
N THR A 172 -12.23 -7.16 12.26
CA THR A 172 -13.37 -6.91 13.18
C THR A 172 -12.93 -6.30 14.52
N GLY A 173 -11.68 -5.86 14.65
CA GLY A 173 -11.10 -5.27 15.86
C GLY A 173 -10.82 -6.28 17.00
N ARG A 174 -10.97 -7.58 16.76
CA ARG A 174 -10.77 -8.61 17.80
C ARG A 174 -9.29 -8.97 17.90
N ARG A 175 -8.75 -8.94 19.13
CA ARG A 175 -7.39 -9.41 19.47
C ARG A 175 -7.29 -10.93 19.59
N ILE A 176 -8.38 -11.61 19.93
CA ILE A 176 -8.40 -13.07 20.06
C ILE A 176 -8.14 -13.68 18.68
N GLY A 177 -7.11 -14.52 18.58
CA GLY A 177 -6.69 -15.15 17.33
C GLY A 177 -5.84 -14.26 16.42
N ALA A 178 -5.38 -13.09 16.89
CA ALA A 178 -4.38 -12.30 16.20
C ALA A 178 -3.01 -12.99 16.25
N PRO A 179 -2.17 -12.81 15.20
CA PRO A 179 -0.86 -13.43 15.16
C PRO A 179 0.10 -12.86 16.21
N ARG A 180 1.10 -13.67 16.56
CA ARG A 180 2.35 -13.24 17.16
C ARG A 180 3.42 -13.14 16.09
N MET A 181 4.22 -12.09 16.17
CA MET A 181 5.25 -11.78 15.20
C MET A 181 6.63 -11.66 15.87
N SER A 182 7.66 -12.20 15.23
CA SER A 182 9.07 -12.05 15.63
C SER A 182 9.98 -11.94 14.42
N PHE A 183 11.07 -11.19 14.54
CA PHE A 183 12.14 -11.15 13.54
C PHE A 183 13.05 -12.38 13.66
N VAL A 184 13.61 -12.82 12.53
CA VAL A 184 14.49 -13.98 12.42
C VAL A 184 15.82 -13.59 11.78
#